data_AF-R0HUW7-F1
#
_entry.id   AF-R0HUW7-F1
#
_cell.length_a   1.000
_cell.length_b   1.000
_cell.length_c   1.000
_cell.angle_alpha   90.00
_cell.angle_beta   90.00
_cell.angle_gamma   90.00
#
_symmetry.space_group_name_H-M   'P 1'
#
loop_
_entity.id
_entity.type
_entity.pdbx_description
1 polymer ?
#
loop_
_entity_poly.entity_id
_entity_poly.type
_entity_poly.pdbx_seq_one_letter_code
_entity_poly.pdbx_strand_id
1 'polypeptide(L)'
;MGIVGFNWAEEGNNQLVLLMNRDNWGNRVINGGSWNGQILSGRSADNKGTWLAISRGGRVAFLMSKTLLLDQVVPDRGCELYPIEFVEGNMSPQDFAMHVTERDVDSQKGWSYSLIVADMASNSMVHMRKPVLDDPYVMIQPVSFGLHTLSPDGGLDSTISVRDLQMRDFFNHDDLPALDEMARRATEAGLFLESIAEHPNHKLGTQRFGTTSTTALAVTRTGKVMFVERFVDLGGWTWIKHDFDLNIQ
;
A
#
# COMPACT_ATOMS: atom_id res chain seq x y z
N MET A 1 -9.29 4.18 -1.34
CA MET A 1 -7.95 3.65 -1.68
C MET A 1 -7.15 4.77 -2.30
N GLY A 2 -5.94 4.99 -1.78
CA GLY A 2 -5.18 6.20 -2.05
C GLY A 2 -4.15 6.07 -3.16
N ILE A 3 -2.90 6.36 -2.83
CA ILE A 3 -1.78 6.40 -3.77
C ILE A 3 -0.48 6.12 -3.01
N VAL A 4 0.52 5.57 -3.67
CA VAL A 4 1.88 5.47 -3.14
C VAL A 4 2.88 6.02 -4.15
N GLY A 5 3.84 6.80 -3.68
CA GLY A 5 5.07 7.11 -4.38
C GLY A 5 6.21 6.38 -3.71
N PHE A 6 7.15 5.86 -4.50
CA PHE A 6 8.30 5.14 -3.95
C PHE A 6 9.52 5.22 -4.84
N ASN A 7 10.69 5.32 -4.22
CA ASN A 7 11.98 5.18 -4.88
C ASN A 7 12.56 3.79 -4.57
N TRP A 8 12.71 2.98 -5.60
CA TRP A 8 13.38 1.69 -5.56
C TRP A 8 14.82 1.85 -6.07
N ALA A 9 15.79 1.93 -5.19
CA ALA A 9 17.11 2.41 -5.55
C ALA A 9 18.06 1.28 -5.95
N GLU A 10 18.83 1.48 -7.03
CA GLU A 10 19.92 0.58 -7.42
C GLU A 10 21.16 0.77 -6.53
N GLU A 11 21.47 2.03 -6.20
CA GLU A 11 22.62 2.44 -5.42
C GLU A 11 22.22 3.33 -4.22
N GLY A 12 23.19 3.87 -3.49
CA GLY A 12 22.96 4.74 -2.33
C GLY A 12 22.62 4.00 -1.04
N ASN A 13 22.40 4.76 0.04
CA ASN A 13 22.17 4.20 1.39
C ASN A 13 20.80 3.53 1.52
N ASN A 14 19.76 4.12 0.91
CA ASN A 14 18.42 3.58 0.95
C ASN A 14 18.25 2.58 -0.19
N GLN A 15 17.61 1.45 0.10
CA GLN A 15 17.17 0.48 -0.90
C GLN A 15 15.74 0.78 -1.34
N LEU A 16 14.87 1.14 -0.38
CA LEU A 16 13.49 1.53 -0.62
C LEU A 16 13.14 2.76 0.23
N VAL A 17 12.52 3.76 -0.38
CA VAL A 17 11.79 4.82 0.33
C VAL A 17 10.41 4.92 -0.27
N LEU A 18 9.35 4.89 0.54
CA LEU A 18 7.98 5.07 0.06
C LEU A 18 7.16 6.00 0.95
N LEU A 19 6.14 6.60 0.34
CA LEU A 19 5.11 7.40 0.98
C LEU A 19 3.76 6.97 0.44
N MET A 20 2.90 6.51 1.33
CA MET A 20 1.60 5.96 1.00
C MET A 20 0.48 6.72 1.70
N ASN A 21 -0.55 7.08 0.94
CA ASN A 21 -1.83 7.55 1.45
C ASN A 21 -2.85 6.42 1.37
N ARG A 22 -3.63 6.26 2.43
CA ARG A 22 -4.66 5.25 2.53
C ARG A 22 -6.03 5.88 2.75
N ASP A 23 -6.85 5.87 1.70
CA ASP A 23 -8.22 6.40 1.77
C ASP A 23 -9.26 5.31 2.04
N ASN A 24 -10.22 5.58 2.92
CA ASN A 24 -11.31 4.67 3.27
C ASN A 24 -12.65 5.37 3.43
N TRP A 25 -13.70 4.57 3.26
CA TRP A 25 -15.05 4.89 3.71
C TRP A 25 -15.14 4.91 5.24
N GLY A 26 -15.95 5.82 5.77
CA GLY A 26 -16.09 6.07 7.20
C GLY A 26 -16.69 4.91 8.01
N ASN A 27 -17.35 3.95 7.35
CA ASN A 27 -17.85 2.72 7.97
C ASN A 27 -16.73 1.72 8.30
N ARG A 28 -15.54 1.86 7.70
CA ARG A 28 -14.46 0.89 7.86
C ARG A 28 -13.65 1.15 9.12
N VAL A 29 -13.50 0.12 9.95
CA VAL A 29 -12.64 0.15 11.14
C VAL A 29 -11.27 -0.36 10.76
N ILE A 30 -10.27 0.52 10.82
CA ILE A 30 -8.90 0.18 10.44
C ILE A 30 -7.96 0.52 11.59
N ASN A 31 -7.18 -0.47 11.98
CA ASN A 31 -6.19 -0.33 13.02
C ASN A 31 -4.88 0.21 12.44
N GLY A 32 -4.24 1.12 13.17
CA GLY A 32 -2.89 1.58 12.85
C GLY A 32 -1.85 0.46 12.89
N GLY A 33 -0.68 0.77 12.35
CA GLY A 33 0.50 -0.08 12.33
C GLY A 33 0.82 -0.62 13.71
N SER A 34 0.93 -1.95 13.80
CA SER A 34 1.35 -2.65 15.00
C SER A 34 2.06 -3.95 14.62
N TRP A 35 2.89 -4.45 15.54
CA TRP A 35 3.55 -5.74 15.38
C TRP A 35 2.58 -6.87 15.69
N ASN A 36 2.44 -7.80 14.73
CA ASN A 36 1.84 -9.10 14.95
C ASN A 36 2.89 -10.18 14.61
N GLY A 37 3.52 -10.73 15.64
CA GLY A 37 4.66 -11.64 15.47
C GLY A 37 5.82 -10.97 14.74
N GLN A 38 6.08 -11.42 13.51
CA GLN A 38 7.20 -10.95 12.68
C GLN A 38 6.81 -9.86 11.67
N ILE A 39 5.58 -9.35 11.72
CA ILE A 39 5.01 -8.45 10.69
C ILE A 39 4.53 -7.16 11.32
N LEU A 40 4.93 -6.05 10.72
CA LEU A 40 4.43 -4.72 11.01
C LEU A 40 3.43 -4.32 9.92
N SER A 41 2.18 -4.10 10.30
CA SER A 41 1.14 -3.61 9.39
C SER A 41 -0.04 -2.98 10.12
N GLY A 42 -0.74 -2.06 9.46
CA GLY A 42 -2.08 -1.62 9.86
C GLY A 42 -3.12 -2.54 9.24
N ARG A 43 -4.08 -3.04 10.02
CA ARG A 43 -4.99 -4.10 9.57
C ARG A 43 -6.46 -3.71 9.64
N SER A 44 -7.20 -4.12 8.61
CA SER A 44 -8.66 -4.04 8.56
C SER A 44 -9.28 -4.86 9.69
N ALA A 45 -10.27 -4.31 10.40
CA ALA A 45 -11.05 -5.11 11.34
C ALA A 45 -11.94 -6.15 10.62
N ASP A 46 -12.34 -5.86 9.37
CA ASP A 46 -13.29 -6.65 8.59
C ASP A 46 -12.76 -8.05 8.25
N ASN A 47 -11.48 -8.15 7.83
CA ASN A 47 -10.89 -9.40 7.35
C ASN A 47 -9.39 -9.56 7.68
N LYS A 48 -8.82 -8.68 8.52
CA LYS A 48 -7.39 -8.70 8.90
C LYS A 48 -6.39 -8.50 7.76
N GLY A 49 -6.87 -8.12 6.57
CA GLY A 49 -6.02 -7.69 5.45
C GLY A 49 -5.33 -6.35 5.70
N THR A 50 -4.39 -6.03 4.83
CA THR A 50 -3.60 -4.79 4.88
C THR A 50 -3.34 -4.23 3.48
N TRP A 51 -2.84 -3.00 3.46
CA TRP A 51 -2.41 -2.27 2.29
C TRP A 51 -0.91 -2.00 2.26
N LEU A 52 -0.24 -2.17 3.39
CA LEU A 52 1.20 -2.07 3.53
C LEU A 52 1.63 -3.00 4.65
N ALA A 53 2.64 -3.82 4.38
CA ALA A 53 3.26 -4.68 5.38
C ALA A 53 4.76 -4.75 5.16
N ILE A 54 5.48 -4.90 6.27
CA ILE A 54 6.89 -5.30 6.27
C ILE A 54 7.13 -6.41 7.28
N SER A 55 7.91 -7.43 6.90
CA SER A 55 8.39 -8.46 7.83
C SER A 55 9.78 -8.12 8.36
N ARG A 56 10.16 -8.74 9.49
CA ARG A 56 11.54 -8.69 10.00
C ARG A 56 12.57 -9.31 9.05
N GLY A 57 12.16 -10.13 8.09
CA GLY A 57 13.06 -10.66 7.05
C GLY A 57 13.21 -9.74 5.84
N GLY A 58 12.72 -8.50 5.89
CA GLY A 58 12.86 -7.56 4.78
C GLY A 58 11.91 -7.82 3.61
N ARG A 59 10.80 -8.52 3.83
CA ARG A 59 9.73 -8.60 2.82
C ARG A 59 8.79 -7.41 2.97
N VAL A 60 8.53 -6.70 1.88
CA VAL A 60 7.63 -5.55 1.83
C VAL A 60 6.54 -5.82 0.80
N ALA A 61 5.29 -5.55 1.15
CA ALA A 61 4.19 -5.58 0.19
C ALA A 61 3.26 -4.39 0.38
N PHE A 62 2.79 -3.81 -0.73
CA PHE A 62 1.81 -2.73 -0.68
C PHE A 62 0.83 -2.76 -1.85
N LEU A 63 -0.42 -2.42 -1.54
CA LEU A 63 -1.60 -2.67 -2.37
C LEU A 63 -2.41 -1.41 -2.65
N MET A 64 -2.75 -1.22 -3.91
CA MET A 64 -3.83 -0.36 -4.39
C MET A 64 -4.91 -1.23 -5.04
N SER A 65 -6.18 -0.90 -4.89
CA SER A 65 -7.28 -1.74 -5.35
C SER A 65 -8.53 -0.91 -5.63
N LYS A 66 -9.19 -1.20 -6.75
CA LYS A 66 -10.50 -0.61 -7.06
C LYS A 66 -11.61 -1.31 -6.31
N THR A 67 -11.47 -2.61 -6.06
CA THR A 67 -12.42 -3.40 -5.27
C THR A 67 -12.66 -2.75 -3.90
N LEU A 68 -11.60 -2.28 -3.26
CA LEU A 68 -11.68 -1.62 -1.96
C LEU A 68 -12.07 -0.13 -2.05
N LEU A 69 -12.00 0.50 -3.23
CA LEU A 69 -12.69 1.79 -3.48
C LEU A 69 -14.20 1.60 -3.47
N LEU A 70 -14.67 0.46 -3.98
CA LEU A 70 -16.09 0.10 -4.03
C LEU A 70 -16.61 -0.51 -2.73
N ASP A 71 -15.81 -0.48 -1.66
CA ASP A 71 -16.09 -1.11 -0.35
C ASP A 71 -16.49 -2.60 -0.44
N GLN A 72 -15.94 -3.32 -1.42
CA GLN A 72 -16.21 -4.74 -1.62
C GLN A 72 -15.24 -5.57 -0.78
N VAL A 73 -15.55 -5.74 0.50
CA VAL A 73 -14.74 -6.52 1.45
C VAL A 73 -15.41 -7.85 1.75
N VAL A 74 -14.63 -8.93 1.77
CA VAL A 74 -15.10 -10.27 2.14
C VAL A 74 -14.33 -10.73 3.39
N PRO A 75 -14.98 -11.27 4.44
CA PRO A 75 -14.33 -11.60 5.71
C PRO A 75 -13.12 -12.54 5.63
N ASP A 76 -13.12 -13.48 4.68
CA ASP A 76 -12.09 -14.53 4.58
C ASP A 76 -11.38 -14.58 3.22
N ARG A 77 -11.63 -13.58 2.36
CA ARG A 77 -11.07 -13.51 1.00
C ARG A 77 -10.84 -12.05 0.61
N GLY A 78 -10.01 -11.82 -0.41
CA GLY A 78 -9.81 -10.49 -0.97
C GLY A 78 -8.35 -10.18 -1.22
N CYS A 79 -8.11 -9.27 -2.15
CA CYS A 79 -6.76 -8.85 -2.56
C CYS A 79 -5.94 -8.22 -1.42
N GLU A 80 -6.59 -7.69 -0.37
CA GLU A 80 -5.97 -7.15 0.85
C GLU A 80 -5.34 -8.22 1.75
N LEU A 81 -5.58 -9.50 1.48
CA LEU A 81 -4.89 -10.59 2.18
C LEU A 81 -3.53 -10.90 1.55
N TYR A 82 -3.34 -10.63 0.25
CA TYR A 82 -2.09 -10.94 -0.45
C TYR A 82 -0.84 -10.29 0.15
N PRO A 83 -0.86 -9.03 0.63
CA PRO A 83 0.32 -8.47 1.28
C PRO A 83 0.74 -9.26 2.53
N ILE A 84 -0.23 -9.74 3.33
CA ILE A 84 0.08 -10.59 4.50
C ILE A 84 0.64 -11.93 4.05
N GLU A 85 -0.01 -12.58 3.09
CA GLU A 85 0.42 -13.87 2.55
C GLU A 85 1.88 -13.80 2.03
N PHE A 86 2.24 -12.75 1.30
CA PHE A 86 3.60 -12.57 0.79
C PHE A 86 4.63 -12.41 1.91
N VAL A 87 4.36 -11.54 2.90
CA VAL A 87 5.35 -11.24 3.95
C VAL A 87 5.49 -12.36 4.99
N GLU A 88 4.47 -13.21 5.13
CA GLU A 88 4.51 -14.46 5.92
C GLU A 88 5.23 -15.59 5.18
N GLY A 89 5.11 -15.62 3.85
CA GLY A 89 5.68 -16.65 3.00
C GLY A 89 7.18 -16.48 2.73
N ASN A 90 7.73 -17.42 1.97
CA ASN A 90 9.13 -17.49 1.58
C ASN A 90 9.36 -17.57 0.06
N MET A 91 8.30 -17.63 -0.75
CA MET A 91 8.37 -17.63 -2.22
C MET A 91 8.99 -16.32 -2.72
N SER A 92 9.89 -16.39 -3.71
CA SER A 92 10.43 -15.17 -4.34
C SER A 92 9.28 -14.25 -4.82
N PRO A 93 9.49 -12.93 -4.97
CA PRO A 93 8.46 -12.03 -5.50
C PRO A 93 7.81 -12.53 -6.80
N GLN A 94 8.61 -13.10 -7.70
CA GLN A 94 8.14 -13.65 -8.97
C GLN A 94 7.34 -14.94 -8.76
N ASP A 95 7.83 -15.88 -7.94
CA ASP A 95 7.13 -17.15 -7.68
C ASP A 95 5.81 -16.93 -6.96
N PHE A 96 5.77 -16.00 -6.00
CA PHE A 96 4.54 -15.60 -5.32
C PHE A 96 3.52 -15.06 -6.33
N ALA A 97 3.95 -14.19 -7.24
CA ALA A 97 3.07 -13.60 -8.24
C ALA A 97 2.46 -14.65 -9.19
N MET A 98 3.27 -15.62 -9.62
CA MET A 98 2.80 -16.75 -10.44
C MET A 98 1.86 -17.65 -9.64
N HIS A 99 2.24 -18.03 -8.41
CA HIS A 99 1.45 -18.88 -7.53
C HIS A 99 0.04 -18.34 -7.29
N VAL A 100 -0.09 -17.07 -6.89
CA VAL A 100 -1.40 -16.44 -6.63
C VAL A 100 -2.24 -16.36 -7.90
N THR A 101 -1.62 -16.07 -9.05
CA THR A 101 -2.33 -15.96 -10.32
C THR A 101 -2.89 -17.31 -10.78
N GLU A 102 -2.13 -18.39 -10.60
CA GLU A 102 -2.56 -19.75 -10.91
C GLU A 102 -3.60 -20.27 -9.92
N ARG A 103 -3.36 -20.10 -8.61
CA ARG A 103 -4.23 -20.60 -7.54
C ARG A 103 -5.61 -19.96 -7.58
N ASP A 104 -5.66 -18.64 -7.76
CA ASP A 104 -6.90 -17.88 -7.53
C ASP A 104 -7.66 -17.58 -8.82
N VAL A 105 -7.32 -18.20 -9.96
CA VAL A 105 -7.90 -17.92 -11.30
C VAL A 105 -9.44 -17.80 -11.31
N ASP A 106 -10.14 -18.63 -10.54
CA ASP A 106 -11.60 -18.59 -10.42
C ASP A 106 -12.11 -17.54 -9.42
N SER A 107 -11.34 -17.30 -8.35
CA SER A 107 -11.64 -16.32 -7.29
C SER A 107 -11.26 -14.89 -7.67
N GLN A 108 -10.47 -14.72 -8.73
CA GLN A 108 -10.06 -13.44 -9.30
C GLN A 108 -11.23 -12.66 -9.89
N LYS A 109 -12.33 -13.33 -10.26
CA LYS A 109 -13.55 -12.65 -10.76
C LYS A 109 -14.13 -11.77 -9.65
N GLY A 110 -14.21 -10.47 -9.93
CA GLY A 110 -14.69 -9.44 -9.00
C GLY A 110 -13.58 -8.64 -8.29
N TRP A 111 -12.30 -8.97 -8.50
CA TRP A 111 -11.19 -8.22 -7.91
C TRP A 111 -10.49 -7.31 -8.93
N SER A 112 -10.05 -6.14 -8.49
CA SER A 112 -9.17 -5.27 -9.26
C SER A 112 -8.16 -4.62 -8.33
N TYR A 113 -6.88 -4.83 -8.65
CA TYR A 113 -5.76 -4.44 -7.81
C TYR A 113 -4.48 -4.15 -8.59
N SER A 114 -3.59 -3.43 -7.92
CA SER A 114 -2.20 -3.19 -8.24
C SER A 114 -1.42 -3.46 -6.96
N LEU A 115 -0.62 -4.53 -6.96
CA LEU A 115 0.13 -5.02 -5.81
C LEU A 115 1.62 -4.99 -6.14
N ILE A 116 2.41 -4.40 -5.25
CA ILE A 116 3.87 -4.58 -5.24
C ILE A 116 4.23 -5.59 -4.15
N VAL A 117 5.08 -6.53 -4.52
CA VAL A 117 5.78 -7.43 -3.58
C VAL A 117 7.28 -7.28 -3.79
N ALA A 118 8.02 -7.08 -2.71
CA ALA A 118 9.44 -6.81 -2.73
C ALA A 118 10.17 -7.58 -1.64
N ASP A 119 11.34 -8.09 -1.98
CA ASP A 119 12.25 -8.76 -1.06
C ASP A 119 13.59 -8.02 -1.08
N MET A 120 13.90 -7.39 0.06
CA MET A 120 15.10 -6.57 0.21
C MET A 120 16.37 -7.42 0.16
N ALA A 121 16.33 -8.67 0.64
CA ALA A 121 17.49 -9.55 0.67
C ALA A 121 17.92 -9.98 -0.74
N SER A 122 16.96 -10.28 -1.62
CA SER A 122 17.22 -10.64 -3.02
C SER A 122 17.24 -9.44 -3.96
N ASN A 123 17.02 -8.22 -3.45
CA ASN A 123 16.93 -6.99 -4.23
C ASN A 123 15.94 -7.12 -5.41
N SER A 124 14.79 -7.75 -5.15
CA SER A 124 13.78 -8.08 -6.16
C SER A 124 12.45 -7.43 -5.84
N MET A 125 11.81 -6.84 -6.84
CA MET A 125 10.49 -6.23 -6.73
C MET A 125 9.65 -6.59 -7.95
N VAL A 126 8.41 -7.02 -7.71
CA VAL A 126 7.45 -7.43 -8.75
C VAL A 126 6.15 -6.70 -8.56
N HIS A 127 5.59 -6.24 -9.67
CA HIS A 127 4.28 -5.64 -9.78
C HIS A 127 3.29 -6.64 -10.38
N MET A 128 2.19 -6.86 -9.65
CA MET A 128 1.03 -7.62 -10.09
C MET A 128 -0.13 -6.67 -10.32
N ARG A 129 -0.71 -6.69 -11.51
CA ARG A 129 -1.85 -5.83 -11.86
C ARG A 129 -2.99 -6.60 -12.47
N LYS A 130 -4.16 -6.42 -11.86
CA LYS A 130 -5.46 -6.85 -12.36
C LYS A 130 -6.36 -5.62 -12.53
N PRO A 131 -6.42 -5.03 -13.73
CA PRO A 131 -7.10 -3.76 -13.94
C PRO A 131 -8.62 -3.88 -14.07
N VAL A 132 -9.12 -5.04 -14.51
CA VAL A 132 -10.53 -5.27 -14.84
C VAL A 132 -11.12 -6.30 -13.87
N LEU A 133 -12.29 -6.01 -13.30
CA LEU A 133 -12.92 -6.87 -12.27
C LEU A 133 -13.27 -8.26 -12.82
N ASP A 134 -13.87 -8.32 -14.01
CA ASP A 134 -14.43 -9.55 -14.58
C ASP A 134 -13.45 -10.32 -15.49
N ASP A 135 -12.26 -9.75 -15.73
CA ASP A 135 -11.20 -10.40 -16.50
C ASP A 135 -10.23 -11.10 -15.52
N PRO A 136 -10.00 -12.42 -15.65
CA PRO A 136 -9.05 -13.14 -14.80
C PRO A 136 -7.58 -12.83 -15.12
N TYR A 137 -7.29 -12.08 -16.19
CA TYR A 137 -5.91 -11.79 -16.57
C TYR A 137 -5.20 -10.87 -15.57
N VAL A 138 -4.02 -11.31 -15.12
CA VAL A 138 -3.10 -10.55 -14.27
C VAL A 138 -1.81 -10.29 -15.04
N MET A 139 -1.43 -9.03 -15.14
CA MET A 139 -0.11 -8.63 -15.61
C MET A 139 0.90 -8.78 -14.47
N ILE A 140 2.01 -9.44 -14.75
CA ILE A 140 3.14 -9.59 -13.81
C ILE A 140 4.37 -9.01 -14.50
N GLN A 141 5.05 -8.08 -13.83
CA GLN A 141 6.28 -7.50 -14.34
C GLN A 141 7.27 -7.20 -13.21
N PRO A 142 8.58 -7.38 -13.43
CA PRO A 142 9.60 -6.81 -12.56
C PRO A 142 9.48 -5.28 -12.50
N VAL A 143 9.80 -4.69 -11.36
CA VAL A 143 9.91 -3.23 -11.21
C VAL A 143 11.37 -2.84 -11.38
N SER A 144 11.63 -1.95 -12.34
CA SER A 144 12.95 -1.36 -12.54
C SER A 144 13.38 -0.52 -11.33
N PHE A 145 14.67 -0.29 -11.16
CA PHE A 145 15.11 0.74 -10.21
C PHE A 145 14.68 2.13 -10.70
N GLY A 146 14.34 2.99 -9.74
CA GLY A 146 13.95 4.38 -9.99
C GLY A 146 12.76 4.84 -9.14
N LEU A 147 12.28 6.03 -9.49
CA LEU A 147 11.11 6.64 -8.90
C LEU A 147 9.84 6.15 -9.58
N HIS A 148 8.90 5.66 -8.78
CA HIS A 148 7.63 5.12 -9.22
C HIS A 148 6.43 5.68 -8.46
N THR A 149 5.26 5.61 -9.09
CA THR A 149 3.96 5.80 -8.43
C THR A 149 3.07 4.58 -8.65
N LEU A 150 2.13 4.34 -7.75
CA LEU A 150 1.14 3.27 -7.89
C LEU A 150 -0.23 3.76 -7.40
N SER A 151 -1.24 3.66 -8.25
CA SER A 151 -2.62 4.06 -7.97
C SER A 151 -3.63 2.98 -8.35
N PRO A 152 -4.83 2.96 -7.74
CA PRO A 152 -5.83 1.93 -8.02
C PRO A 152 -6.32 1.96 -9.47
N ASP A 153 -6.45 3.16 -10.07
CA ASP A 153 -6.90 3.32 -11.45
C ASP A 153 -5.80 3.12 -12.47
N GLY A 154 -4.69 3.78 -12.22
CA GLY A 154 -3.60 3.92 -13.14
C GLY A 154 -2.55 2.81 -13.07
N GLY A 155 -2.47 2.08 -11.95
CA GLY A 155 -1.41 1.13 -11.64
C GLY A 155 -0.03 1.80 -11.56
N LEU A 156 1.02 1.05 -11.92
CA LEU A 156 2.40 1.54 -11.85
C LEU A 156 2.65 2.65 -12.88
N ASP A 157 3.24 3.75 -12.42
CA ASP A 157 3.68 4.92 -13.20
C ASP A 157 2.61 5.55 -14.07
N SER A 158 1.36 5.52 -13.59
CA SER A 158 0.30 6.23 -14.28
C SER A 158 0.50 7.74 -14.24
N THR A 159 0.06 8.40 -15.30
CA THR A 159 0.00 9.87 -15.40
C THR A 159 -1.43 10.35 -15.60
N ILE A 160 -2.42 9.49 -15.33
CA ILE A 160 -3.83 9.76 -15.65
C ILE A 160 -4.44 10.70 -14.61
N SER A 161 -4.13 10.54 -13.32
CA SER A 161 -4.68 11.39 -12.28
C SER A 161 -3.71 12.51 -11.88
N VAL A 162 -4.28 13.67 -11.51
CA VAL A 162 -3.51 14.79 -10.93
C VAL A 162 -2.75 14.35 -9.68
N ARG A 163 -3.31 13.39 -8.92
CA ARG A 163 -2.67 12.87 -7.72
C ARG A 163 -1.43 12.04 -8.04
N ASP A 164 -1.42 11.30 -9.16
CA ASP A 164 -0.22 10.59 -9.63
C ASP A 164 0.91 11.57 -9.92
N LEU A 165 0.60 12.66 -10.62
CA LEU A 165 1.58 13.71 -10.95
C LEU A 165 2.09 14.40 -9.67
N GLN A 166 1.20 14.79 -8.77
CA GLN A 166 1.57 15.41 -7.49
C GLN A 166 2.43 14.49 -6.61
N MET A 167 2.12 13.19 -6.57
CA MET A 167 2.93 12.22 -5.84
C MET A 167 4.31 12.06 -6.47
N ARG A 168 4.40 12.02 -7.80
CA ARG A 168 5.69 11.96 -8.50
C ARG A 168 6.51 13.21 -8.24
N ASP A 169 5.90 14.40 -8.33
CA ASP A 169 6.55 15.69 -8.08
C ASP A 169 7.07 15.78 -6.64
N PHE A 170 6.34 15.23 -5.67
CA PHE A 170 6.78 15.17 -4.27
C PHE A 170 8.14 14.46 -4.12
N PHE A 171 8.37 13.40 -4.89
CA PHE A 171 9.61 12.62 -4.85
C PHE A 171 10.71 13.12 -5.79
N ASN A 172 10.37 13.97 -6.76
CA ASN A 172 11.32 14.43 -7.78
C ASN A 172 12.22 15.57 -7.28
N HIS A 173 12.20 15.89 -5.99
CA HIS A 173 13.10 16.84 -5.36
C HIS A 173 14.38 16.13 -4.89
N ASP A 174 15.55 16.72 -5.19
CA ASP A 174 16.89 16.15 -4.90
C ASP A 174 17.08 15.78 -3.42
N ASP A 175 16.42 16.51 -2.51
CA ASP A 175 16.42 16.23 -1.07
C ASP A 175 15.01 15.84 -0.61
N LEU A 176 14.76 14.53 -0.50
CA LEU A 176 13.58 14.04 0.22
C LEU A 176 13.65 14.48 1.68
N PRO A 177 12.58 15.02 2.26
CA PRO A 177 12.58 15.40 3.66
C PRO A 177 12.68 14.17 4.57
N ALA A 178 12.96 14.38 5.85
CA ALA A 178 12.91 13.30 6.84
C ALA A 178 11.55 12.58 6.81
N LEU A 179 11.52 11.27 7.10
CA LEU A 179 10.31 10.45 6.96
C LEU A 179 9.10 10.99 7.73
N ASP A 180 9.31 11.54 8.93
CA ASP A 180 8.24 12.17 9.70
C ASP A 180 7.61 13.36 8.97
N GLU A 181 8.46 14.17 8.34
CA GLU A 181 8.02 15.30 7.52
C GLU A 181 7.38 14.82 6.22
N MET A 182 7.84 13.72 5.62
CA MET A 182 7.15 13.09 4.49
C MET A 182 5.73 12.67 4.86
N ALA A 183 5.58 11.91 5.97
CA ALA A 183 4.29 11.44 6.46
C ALA A 183 3.36 12.61 6.82
N ARG A 184 3.89 13.68 7.42
CA ARG A 184 3.14 14.92 7.73
C ARG A 184 2.73 15.64 6.45
N ARG A 185 3.64 15.90 5.51
CA ARG A 185 3.32 16.59 4.25
C ARG A 185 2.29 15.83 3.42
N ALA A 186 2.26 14.51 3.45
CA ALA A 186 1.21 13.74 2.78
C ALA A 186 -0.21 13.99 3.32
N THR A 187 -0.35 14.54 4.53
CA THR A 187 -1.64 14.99 5.08
C THR A 187 -2.04 16.41 4.66
N GLU A 188 -1.12 17.20 4.09
CA GLU A 188 -1.31 18.61 3.76
C GLU A 188 -1.19 18.90 2.26
N ALA A 189 -0.31 18.18 1.56
CA ALA A 189 -0.19 18.21 0.12
C ALA A 189 -1.50 17.70 -0.51
N GLY A 190 -1.81 18.09 -1.75
CA GLY A 190 -3.01 17.66 -2.51
C GLY A 190 -3.21 16.14 -2.68
N LEU A 191 -2.36 15.34 -2.02
CA LEU A 191 -2.50 13.93 -1.73
C LEU A 191 -3.56 13.61 -0.68
N PHE A 192 -3.90 14.54 0.24
CA PHE A 192 -4.98 14.35 1.20
C PHE A 192 -6.33 14.45 0.50
N LEU A 193 -7.16 13.43 0.68
CA LEU A 193 -8.52 13.37 0.14
C LEU A 193 -9.51 13.41 1.30
N GLU A 194 -10.52 14.27 1.20
CA GLU A 194 -11.67 14.30 2.11
C GLU A 194 -12.92 14.68 1.32
N SER A 195 -13.92 13.82 1.34
CA SER A 195 -15.21 14.08 0.70
C SER A 195 -16.36 13.38 1.42
N ILE A 196 -17.56 13.85 1.12
CA ILE A 196 -18.82 13.20 1.47
C ILE A 196 -19.41 12.68 0.16
N ALA A 197 -19.64 11.37 0.07
CA ALA A 197 -20.07 10.70 -1.16
C ALA A 197 -21.12 9.62 -0.88
N GLU A 198 -21.94 9.31 -1.87
CA GLU A 198 -22.85 8.16 -1.79
C GLU A 198 -22.04 6.86 -1.71
N HIS A 199 -22.34 6.06 -0.69
CA HIS A 199 -21.65 4.81 -0.47
C HIS A 199 -22.05 3.78 -1.53
N PRO A 200 -21.11 2.97 -2.09
CA PRO A 200 -21.41 1.93 -3.07
C PRO A 200 -22.52 0.96 -2.62
N ASN A 201 -22.55 0.64 -1.33
CA ASN A 201 -23.71 0.03 -0.68
C ASN A 201 -24.74 1.11 -0.32
N HIS A 202 -25.79 1.25 -1.14
CA HIS A 202 -26.89 2.20 -0.96
C HIS A 202 -27.56 2.18 0.43
N LYS A 203 -27.50 1.05 1.15
CA LYS A 203 -28.07 0.93 2.51
C LYS A 203 -27.33 1.78 3.54
N LEU A 204 -26.07 2.12 3.27
CA LEU A 204 -25.24 2.96 4.15
C LEU A 204 -25.39 4.45 3.84
N GLY A 205 -26.12 4.80 2.77
CA GLY A 205 -26.38 6.19 2.39
C GLY A 205 -25.11 6.97 2.07
N THR A 206 -25.12 8.26 2.37
CA THR A 206 -23.95 9.12 2.20
C THR A 206 -22.97 8.93 3.35
N GLN A 207 -21.70 8.69 3.02
CA GLN A 207 -20.63 8.43 3.96
C GLN A 207 -19.43 9.34 3.69
N ARG A 208 -18.60 9.53 4.71
CA ARG A 208 -17.28 10.13 4.56
C ARG A 208 -16.38 9.19 3.76
N PHE A 209 -15.63 9.73 2.82
CA PHE A 209 -14.55 9.04 2.11
C PHE A 209 -13.30 9.90 2.09
N GLY A 210 -12.17 9.36 2.53
CA GLY A 210 -10.95 10.15 2.56
C GLY A 210 -9.75 9.47 3.19
N THR A 211 -8.62 10.15 3.21
CA THR A 211 -7.35 9.67 3.76
C THR A 211 -7.50 9.43 5.27
N THR A 212 -7.18 8.21 5.69
CA THR A 212 -7.26 7.75 7.09
C THR A 212 -5.89 7.41 7.66
N SER A 213 -4.90 7.20 6.79
CA SER A 213 -3.51 6.95 7.20
C SER A 213 -2.57 7.47 6.13
N THR A 214 -1.44 8.01 6.57
CA THR A 214 -0.26 8.28 5.75
C THR A 214 0.92 7.52 6.35
N THR A 215 1.66 6.81 5.51
CA THR A 215 2.80 6.02 5.96
C THR A 215 4.03 6.33 5.13
N ALA A 216 5.10 6.74 5.80
CA ALA A 216 6.44 6.82 5.23
C ALA A 216 7.27 5.62 5.71
N LEU A 217 7.94 4.94 4.79
CA LEU A 217 8.81 3.80 5.10
C LEU A 217 10.13 4.01 4.38
N ALA A 218 11.23 3.76 5.08
CA ALA A 218 12.56 3.64 4.47
C ALA A 218 13.22 2.35 4.93
N VAL A 219 13.82 1.64 3.98
CA VAL A 219 14.67 0.48 4.20
C VAL A 219 16.05 0.81 3.66
N THR A 220 17.04 0.76 4.53
CA THR A 220 18.45 0.98 4.18
C THR A 220 19.12 -0.34 3.79
N ARG A 221 20.22 -0.26 3.03
CA ARG A 221 21.01 -1.45 2.65
C ARG A 221 21.70 -2.13 3.84
N THR A 222 21.86 -1.43 4.96
CA THR A 222 22.36 -2.04 6.22
C THR A 222 21.26 -2.80 6.97
N GLY A 223 20.04 -2.82 6.43
CA GLY A 223 18.90 -3.49 7.01
C GLY A 223 18.13 -2.63 8.02
N LYS A 224 18.57 -1.41 8.32
CA LYS A 224 17.78 -0.49 9.16
C LYS A 224 16.50 -0.10 8.43
N VAL A 225 15.38 -0.21 9.14
CA VAL A 225 14.05 0.21 8.70
C VAL A 225 13.53 1.30 9.61
N MET A 226 12.96 2.33 9.02
CA MET A 226 12.18 3.37 9.69
C MET A 226 10.77 3.36 9.10
N PHE A 227 9.76 3.20 9.95
CA PHE A 227 8.35 3.23 9.57
C PHE A 227 7.64 4.29 10.41
N VAL A 228 7.14 5.33 9.74
CA VAL A 228 6.38 6.40 10.37
C VAL A 228 4.97 6.40 9.79
N GLU A 229 3.97 6.20 10.65
CA GLU A 229 2.57 6.30 10.26
C GLU A 229 1.90 7.44 11.02
N ARG A 230 1.05 8.18 10.33
CA ARG A 230 0.02 9.03 10.93
C ARG A 230 -1.32 8.44 10.55
N PHE A 231 -2.18 8.11 11.51
CA PHE A 231 -3.51 7.58 11.24
C PHE A 231 -4.59 8.28 12.06
N VAL A 232 -5.82 8.27 11.55
CA VAL A 232 -6.99 8.83 12.23
C VAL A 232 -7.58 7.76 13.15
N ASP A 233 -7.65 8.06 14.45
CA ASP A 233 -8.24 7.16 15.44
C ASP A 233 -9.76 6.98 15.24
N LEU A 234 -10.33 5.91 15.83
CA LEU A 234 -11.74 5.50 15.72
C LEU A 234 -12.77 6.51 16.28
N GLY A 235 -12.33 7.70 16.68
CA GLY A 235 -13.17 8.85 17.03
C GLY A 235 -13.19 9.99 15.98
N GLY A 236 -12.46 9.87 14.87
CA GLY A 236 -12.60 10.70 13.67
C GLY A 236 -11.95 12.09 13.66
N TRP A 237 -11.28 12.52 14.74
CA TRP A 237 -10.78 13.91 14.83
C TRP A 237 -9.31 14.06 15.23
N THR A 238 -8.63 12.98 15.62
CA THR A 238 -7.25 13.05 16.10
C THR A 238 -6.34 12.17 15.25
N TRP A 239 -5.27 12.78 14.73
CA TRP A 239 -4.18 12.06 14.08
C TRP A 239 -3.21 11.56 15.14
N ILE A 240 -3.03 10.25 15.21
CA ILE A 240 -2.06 9.58 16.06
C ILE A 240 -0.83 9.26 15.20
N LYS A 241 0.36 9.55 15.74
CA LYS A 241 1.63 9.16 15.13
C LYS A 241 2.12 7.85 15.75
N HIS A 242 2.47 6.89 14.90
CA HIS A 242 3.27 5.73 15.26
C HIS A 242 4.64 5.81 14.58
N ASP A 243 5.66 5.39 15.30
CA ASP A 243 7.05 5.40 14.85
C ASP A 243 7.69 4.07 15.24
N PHE A 244 8.23 3.35 14.27
CA PHE A 244 8.89 2.06 14.47
C PHE A 244 10.26 2.07 13.80
N ASP A 245 11.27 1.78 14.61
CA ASP A 245 12.62 1.48 14.16
C ASP A 245 12.90 -0.01 14.32
N LEU A 246 13.48 -0.64 13.30
CA LEU A 246 13.99 -2.01 13.40
C LEU A 246 15.18 -2.25 12.49
N ASN A 247 15.81 -3.42 12.65
CA ASN A 247 16.74 -3.97 11.67
C ASN A 247 16.13 -5.28 11.14
N ILE A 248 16.19 -5.46 9.82
CA ILE A 248 15.85 -6.74 9.19
C ILE A 248 16.97 -7.75 9.43
N GLN A 249 16.58 -9.02 9.58
CA GLN A 249 17.46 -10.15 9.88
C GLN A 249 17.98 -10.82 8.62
#